data_AF-D1CAN5-F1
#
_entry.id   AF-D1CAN5-F1
#
_cell.length_a   1.000
_cell.length_b   1.000
_cell.length_c   1.000
_cell.angle_alpha   90.00
_cell.angle_beta   90.00
_cell.angle_gamma   90.00
#
_symmetry.space_group_name_H-M   'P 1'
#
loop_
_entity.id
_entity.type
_entity.pdbx_description
1 polymer ?
#
loop_
_entity_poly.entity_id
_entity_poly.type
_entity_poly.pdbx_seq_one_letter_code
_entity_poly.pdbx_strand_id
1 'polypeptide(L)'
;MTTMPETIVPVATWRRLAEKAAREGLRAYRLNGDRRAWAVTSHSQTDTAYEVTILDGDLLCSCRGSAFRSYCKHRALVLAELGLLDEAGSGVDAEGRPVVPDRVIEALYAA
;
A
#
# COMPACT_ATOMS: atom_id res chain seq x y z
N MET A 1 1.44 -8.90 -24.85
CA MET A 1 1.42 -8.07 -23.63
C MET A 1 2.82 -8.10 -23.06
N THR A 2 3.52 -6.97 -23.12
CA THR A 2 4.88 -6.86 -22.57
C THR A 2 4.75 -6.79 -21.05
N THR A 3 5.16 -7.85 -20.36
CA THR A 3 5.24 -7.88 -18.90
C THR A 3 6.27 -6.82 -18.50
N MET A 4 5.79 -5.69 -17.98
CA MET A 4 6.67 -4.70 -17.36
C MET A 4 7.42 -5.42 -16.24
N PRO A 5 8.77 -5.29 -16.15
CA PRO A 5 9.52 -5.92 -15.08
C PRO A 5 8.96 -5.45 -13.74
N GLU A 6 8.56 -6.41 -12.90
CA GLU A 6 7.98 -6.19 -11.59
C GLU A 6 8.95 -5.33 -10.76
N THR A 7 8.58 -4.07 -10.55
CA THR A 7 9.44 -3.13 -9.85
C THR A 7 9.27 -3.34 -8.36
N ILE A 8 10.18 -4.12 -7.79
CA ILE A 8 10.30 -4.39 -6.37
C ILE A 8 10.55 -3.08 -5.59
N VAL A 9 9.75 -2.82 -4.55
CA VAL A 9 9.82 -1.60 -3.74
C VAL A 9 10.26 -1.92 -2.30
N PRO A 10 11.44 -1.43 -1.83
CA PRO A 10 11.97 -1.60 -0.48
C PRO A 10 10.93 -1.41 0.66
N VAL A 11 10.87 -2.29 1.66
CA VAL A 11 10.01 -2.15 2.86
C VAL A 11 10.34 -0.84 3.57
N ALA A 12 11.63 -0.47 3.63
CA ALA A 12 12.07 0.81 4.15
C ALA A 12 11.44 2.01 3.40
N THR A 13 11.20 1.89 2.09
CA THR A 13 10.49 2.92 1.30
C THR A 13 9.03 3.01 1.72
N TRP A 14 8.35 1.87 1.90
CA TRP A 14 6.97 1.84 2.39
C TRP A 14 6.85 2.46 3.79
N ARG A 15 7.70 2.06 4.74
CA ARG A 15 7.75 2.63 6.09
C ARG A 15 7.90 4.15 6.07
N ARG A 16 8.89 4.65 5.33
CA ARG A 16 9.13 6.10 5.19
C ARG A 16 7.91 6.84 4.65
N LEU A 17 7.17 6.24 3.72
CA LEU A 17 5.97 6.84 3.14
C LEU A 17 4.77 6.80 4.08
N ALA A 18 4.62 5.73 4.87
CA ALA A 18 3.58 5.63 5.89
C ALA A 18 3.80 6.70 6.98
N GLU A 19 5.03 6.85 7.45
CA GLU A 19 5.39 7.92 8.39
C GLU A 19 5.11 9.31 7.80
N LYS A 20 5.43 9.51 6.51
CA LYS A 20 5.12 10.76 5.82
C LYS A 20 3.62 11.01 5.78
N ALA A 21 2.81 10.00 5.45
CA ALA A 21 1.35 10.10 5.44
C ALA A 21 0.82 10.51 6.81
N ALA A 22 1.32 9.88 7.88
CA ALA A 22 0.94 10.19 9.25
C ALA A 22 1.30 11.64 9.64
N ARG A 23 2.53 12.10 9.33
CA ARG A 23 2.97 13.49 9.57
C ARG A 23 2.12 14.51 8.82
N GLU A 24 1.66 14.18 7.61
CA GLU A 24 0.80 15.02 6.79
C GLU A 24 -0.69 14.95 7.19
N GLY A 25 -1.03 14.17 8.23
CA GLY A 25 -2.39 14.08 8.76
C GLY A 25 -3.34 13.23 7.94
N LEU A 26 -2.84 12.38 7.03
CA LEU A 26 -3.70 11.46 6.29
C LEU A 26 -4.40 10.48 7.24
N ARG A 27 -5.57 10.04 6.83
CA ARG A 27 -6.40 9.05 7.53
C ARG A 27 -6.88 8.01 6.54
N ALA A 28 -6.92 6.76 6.98
CA ALA A 28 -7.47 5.65 6.20
C ALA A 28 -8.69 5.09 6.93
N TYR A 29 -9.75 4.82 6.17
CA TYR A 29 -11.01 4.30 6.67
C TYR A 29 -11.39 3.05 5.90
N ARG A 30 -11.79 1.99 6.61
CA ARG A 30 -12.33 0.79 5.97
C ARG A 30 -13.71 1.08 5.39
N LEU A 31 -13.92 0.70 4.14
CA LEU A 31 -15.22 0.81 3.50
C LEU A 31 -16.05 -0.43 3.84
N ASN A 32 -17.25 -0.22 4.40
CA ASN A 32 -18.17 -1.30 4.79
C ASN A 32 -17.56 -2.35 5.74
N GLY A 33 -16.52 -1.99 6.49
CA GLY A 33 -15.78 -2.93 7.35
C GLY A 33 -14.88 -3.91 6.59
N ASP A 34 -14.83 -3.85 5.26
CA ASP A 34 -13.97 -4.68 4.43
C ASP A 34 -12.50 -4.30 4.63
N ARG A 35 -11.65 -5.32 4.80
CA ARG A 35 -10.20 -5.14 4.93
C ARG A 35 -9.51 -4.93 3.59
N ARG A 36 -10.19 -5.20 2.47
CA ARG A 36 -9.66 -5.04 1.11
C ARG A 36 -10.00 -3.69 0.48
N ALA A 37 -11.01 -2.97 0.99
CA ALA A 37 -11.46 -1.71 0.43
C ALA A 37 -11.31 -0.55 1.45
N TRP A 38 -10.56 0.48 1.06
CA TRP A 38 -10.23 1.60 1.93
C TRP A 38 -10.43 2.94 1.22
N ALA A 39 -10.90 3.94 1.96
CA ALA A 39 -10.82 5.34 1.56
C ALA A 39 -9.70 6.02 2.36
N VAL A 40 -8.80 6.70 1.66
CA VAL A 40 -7.65 7.41 2.25
C VAL A 40 -7.72 8.88 1.90
N THR A 41 -7.67 9.77 2.90
CA THR A 41 -7.74 11.21 2.68
C THR A 41 -6.52 11.76 1.94
N SER A 42 -6.69 12.89 1.28
CA SER A 42 -5.62 13.62 0.62
C SER A 42 -5.17 14.80 1.47
N HIS A 43 -3.86 14.97 1.62
CA HIS A 43 -3.30 16.18 2.26
C HIS A 43 -3.47 17.43 1.38
N SER A 44 -3.27 17.31 0.07
CA SER A 44 -3.25 18.46 -0.85
C SER A 44 -4.62 18.83 -1.44
N GLN A 45 -5.63 18.00 -1.19
CA GLN A 45 -7.01 18.20 -1.68
C GLN A 45 -7.95 17.76 -0.57
N THR A 46 -8.31 18.69 0.32
CA THR A 46 -8.97 18.39 1.60
C THR A 46 -10.33 17.71 1.45
N ASP A 47 -11.04 17.96 0.35
CA ASP A 47 -12.36 17.39 0.07
C ASP A 47 -12.29 16.10 -0.78
N THR A 48 -11.09 15.51 -0.91
CA THR A 48 -10.85 14.33 -1.74
C THR A 48 -10.33 13.17 -0.90
N ALA A 49 -10.93 12.00 -1.11
CA ALA A 49 -10.39 10.72 -0.67
C ALA A 49 -10.07 9.85 -1.89
N TYR A 50 -9.01 9.08 -1.78
CA TYR A 50 -8.61 8.09 -2.78
C TYR A 50 -8.95 6.69 -2.29
N GLU A 51 -9.44 5.88 -3.20
CA GLU A 51 -9.66 4.48 -2.95
C GLU A 51 -8.32 3.74 -2.98
N VAL A 52 -8.13 2.84 -2.02
CA VAL A 52 -7.05 1.86 -2.01
C VAL A 52 -7.68 0.49 -1.89
N THR A 53 -7.37 -0.37 -2.85
CA THR A 53 -8.01 -1.68 -3.00
C THR A 53 -6.95 -2.77 -3.08
N ILE A 54 -7.19 -3.87 -2.38
CA ILE A 54 -6.37 -5.08 -2.45
C ILE A 54 -7.10 -6.07 -3.36
N LEU A 55 -6.52 -6.37 -4.52
CA LEU A 55 -7.11 -7.25 -5.53
C LEU A 55 -6.06 -8.19 -6.08
N ASP A 56 -6.25 -9.51 -5.94
CA ASP A 56 -5.37 -10.54 -6.51
C ASP A 56 -3.88 -10.38 -6.15
N GLY A 57 -3.61 -9.83 -4.96
CA GLY A 57 -2.25 -9.54 -4.48
C GLY A 57 -1.71 -8.18 -4.90
N ASP A 58 -2.42 -7.46 -5.77
CA ASP A 58 -2.14 -6.07 -6.13
C ASP A 58 -2.73 -5.11 -5.11
N LEU A 59 -1.93 -4.11 -4.75
CA LEU A 59 -2.36 -2.98 -3.94
C LEU A 59 -2.61 -1.79 -4.86
N LEU A 60 -3.86 -1.61 -5.28
CA LEU A 60 -4.30 -0.56 -6.20
C LEU A 60 -4.64 0.73 -5.46
N CYS A 61 -4.51 1.86 -6.15
CA CYS A 61 -4.86 3.16 -5.57
C CYS A 61 -5.34 4.10 -6.67
N SER A 62 -6.44 4.82 -6.44
CA SER A 62 -7.02 5.74 -7.44
C SER A 62 -6.30 7.09 -7.56
N CYS A 63 -5.28 7.35 -6.73
CA CYS A 63 -4.54 8.61 -6.81
C CYS A 63 -3.72 8.70 -8.11
N ARG A 64 -3.61 9.89 -8.71
CA ARG A 64 -2.85 10.10 -9.95
C ARG A 64 -1.40 9.59 -9.90
N GLY A 65 -0.77 9.64 -8.72
CA GLY A 65 0.60 9.16 -8.54
C GLY A 65 0.79 7.67 -8.81
N SER A 66 -0.25 6.86 -8.62
CA SER A 66 -0.19 5.40 -8.82
C SER A 66 -0.09 5.01 -10.30
N ALA A 67 -0.55 5.88 -11.21
CA ALA A 67 -0.44 5.66 -12.65
C ALA A 67 1.01 5.72 -13.16
N PHE A 68 1.91 6.33 -12.39
CA PHE A 68 3.30 6.57 -12.79
C PHE A 68 4.33 5.90 -11.88
N ARG A 69 3.91 5.39 -10.72
CA ARG A 69 4.81 4.81 -9.71
C ARG A 69 4.19 3.55 -9.10
N SER A 70 5.03 2.56 -8.82
CA SER A 70 4.63 1.33 -8.14
C SER A 70 4.22 1.56 -6.67
N TYR A 71 4.54 2.72 -6.09
CA TYR A 71 4.22 3.05 -4.70
C TYR A 71 3.66 4.47 -4.54
N CYS A 72 2.87 4.67 -3.48
CA CYS A 72 2.43 5.99 -3.03
C CYS A 72 2.17 5.99 -1.51
N LYS A 73 2.02 7.19 -0.92
CA LYS A 73 1.77 7.34 0.52
C LYS A 73 0.42 6.75 0.98
N HIS A 74 -0.60 6.75 0.12
CA HIS A 74 -1.92 6.18 0.45
C HIS A 74 -1.84 4.66 0.62
N ARG A 75 -1.18 3.98 -0.33
CA ARG A 75 -0.88 2.54 -0.26
C ARG A 75 -0.04 2.21 0.99
N ALA A 76 1.01 3.01 1.24
CA ALA A 76 1.87 2.83 2.40
C ALA A 76 1.10 2.94 3.73
N LEU A 77 0.20 3.92 3.85
CA LEU A 77 -0.63 4.09 5.03
C LEU A 77 -1.54 2.89 5.27
N VAL A 78 -2.18 2.36 4.22
CA VAL A 78 -3.02 1.17 4.35
C VAL A 78 -2.22 -0.06 4.80
N LEU A 79 -1.00 -0.25 4.26
CA LEU A 79 -0.12 -1.33 4.73
C LEU A 79 0.24 -1.19 6.22
N ALA A 80 0.45 0.04 6.70
CA ALA A 80 0.68 0.31 8.12
C ALA A 80 -0.54 0.01 8.99
N GLU A 81 -1.73 0.47 8.57
CA GLU A 81 -3.01 0.20 9.27
C GLU A 81 -3.38 -1.30 9.32
N LEU A 82 -2.85 -2.07 8.37
CA LEU A 82 -2.97 -3.53 8.35
C LEU A 82 -1.93 -4.24 9.23
N GLY A 83 -0.99 -3.51 9.83
CA GLY A 83 0.11 -4.06 10.64
C GLY A 83 1.19 -4.77 9.81
N LEU A 84 1.24 -4.54 8.49
CA LEU A 84 2.11 -5.27 7.56
C LEU A 84 3.51 -4.66 7.44
N LEU A 85 3.78 -3.57 8.16
CA LEU A 85 5.06 -2.86 8.12
C LEU A 85 5.90 -3.02 9.41
N ASP A 86 5.40 -3.68 10.45
CA ASP A 86 6.11 -3.87 11.73
C ASP A 86 7.15 -5.02 11.66
N GLU A 87 8.12 -5.03 12.58
CA GLU A 87 9.44 -5.70 12.46
C GLU A 87 9.47 -7.23 12.27
N ALA A 88 8.32 -7.93 12.27
CA ALA A 88 8.24 -9.38 12.10
C ALA A 88 7.93 -9.86 10.66
N GLY A 89 7.66 -8.95 9.72
CA GLY A 89 7.41 -9.33 8.32
C GLY A 89 8.72 -9.70 7.61
N SER A 90 8.93 -10.98 7.34
CA SER A 90 10.08 -11.61 6.67
C SER A 90 10.24 -11.24 5.18
N GLY A 91 9.94 -10.00 4.81
CA GLY A 91 9.82 -9.54 3.41
C GLY A 91 11.14 -9.18 2.77
N VAL A 92 12.05 -10.15 2.66
CA VAL A 92 13.13 -10.09 1.68
C VAL A 92 13.28 -11.44 1.02
N ASP A 93 13.38 -11.45 -0.31
CA ASP A 93 13.93 -12.60 -1.02
C ASP A 93 15.40 -12.83 -0.61
N ALA A 94 16.01 -13.92 -1.10
CA ALA A 94 17.40 -14.27 -0.79
C ALA A 94 18.41 -13.15 -1.16
N GLU A 95 17.96 -12.17 -1.94
CA GLU A 95 18.74 -11.02 -2.42
C GLU A 95 18.42 -9.70 -1.67
N GLY A 96 17.61 -9.72 -0.62
CA GLY A 96 17.34 -8.52 0.20
C GLY A 96 16.26 -7.60 -0.38
N ARG A 97 15.48 -8.06 -1.36
CA ARG A 97 14.47 -7.27 -2.08
C ARG A 97 13.06 -7.58 -1.55
N PRO A 98 12.21 -6.58 -1.31
CA PRO A 98 10.84 -6.84 -0.87
C PRO A 98 9.84 -6.89 -2.00
N VAL A 99 9.21 -8.04 -2.15
CA VAL A 99 7.96 -8.20 -2.88
C VAL A 99 6.88 -7.55 -2.00
N VAL A 100 5.99 -6.72 -2.54
CA VAL A 100 5.07 -5.86 -1.76
C VAL A 100 4.27 -6.75 -0.77
N PRO A 101 4.49 -6.61 0.56
CA PRO A 101 4.76 -7.70 1.52
C PRO A 101 4.12 -9.04 1.14
N ASP A 102 4.85 -9.85 0.36
CA ASP A 102 4.53 -11.16 -0.24
C ASP A 102 3.06 -11.40 -0.69
N ARG A 103 2.53 -10.43 -1.47
CA ARG A 103 1.20 -10.33 -2.15
C ARG A 103 0.06 -9.81 -1.28
N VAL A 104 0.30 -8.71 -0.54
CA VAL A 104 -0.62 -8.21 0.50
C VAL A 104 -1.15 -9.38 1.33
N ILE A 105 -0.16 -10.19 1.73
CA ILE A 105 -0.22 -11.52 2.32
C ILE A 105 -1.41 -12.35 1.77
N GLU A 106 -1.20 -12.78 0.53
CA GLU A 106 -2.10 -13.51 -0.39
C GLU A 106 -3.55 -12.99 -0.35
N ALA A 107 -3.68 -11.69 -0.66
CA ALA A 107 -4.90 -10.89 -0.67
C ALA A 107 -5.72 -10.99 0.63
N LEU A 108 -5.05 -10.98 1.79
CA LEU A 108 -5.67 -11.14 3.10
C LEU A 108 -6.57 -12.40 3.17
N TYR A 109 -5.99 -13.51 2.67
CA TYR A 109 -6.36 -14.93 2.77
C TYR A 109 -7.54 -15.39 1.90
N ALA A 110 -7.33 -16.21 0.87
CA ALA A 110 -8.36 -16.58 -0.13
C ALA A 110 -9.45 -17.57 0.39
N ALA A 111 -10.73 -17.14 0.32
CA ALA A 111 -12.01 -17.77 0.72
C ALA A 111 -12.22 -18.08 2.22
#